data_AF-A0A392PJ91-F1
#
_entry.id   AF-A0A392PJ91-F1
#
_cell.length_a   1.000
_cell.length_b   1.000
_cell.length_c   1.000
_cell.angle_alpha   90.00
_cell.angle_beta   90.00
_cell.angle_gamma   90.00
#
_symmetry.space_group_name_H-M   'P 1'
#
loop_
_entity.id
_entity.type
_entity.pdbx_description
1 polymer ?
#
loop_
_entity_poly.entity_id
_entity_poly.type
_entity_poly.pdbx_seq_one_letter_code
_entity_poly.pdbx_strand_id
1 'polypeptide(L)'
;MIDLPLLGRHFTWCHANGTTMSRIDRVIISMEWMEVWGDCTLWVCPRDVSDHCPLVLKYANNDWGPKPFRFNNYWIDHKFFKKVVEDSWRAQEVSGWMAFVLQEKLRGLKFRLKDWSKIEFGSMESRSKKLVEDIQELDLRGETMGLDTQEVEIEVAPSR
;
A
#
# COMPACT_ATOMS: atom_id res chain seq x y z
N MET A 1 1.19 -16.88 25.33
CA MET A 1 1.45 -16.33 23.98
C MET A 1 0.66 -17.14 22.97
N ILE A 2 0.02 -16.48 22.00
CA ILE A 2 -0.91 -17.05 21.03
C ILE A 2 -0.41 -16.69 19.62
N ASP A 3 -0.20 -17.70 18.76
CA ASP A 3 0.06 -17.49 17.32
C ASP A 3 -1.27 -17.21 16.61
N LEU A 4 -1.44 -16.00 16.09
CA LEU A 4 -2.70 -15.60 15.49
C LEU A 4 -2.95 -16.37 14.17
N PRO A 5 -4.17 -16.88 13.94
CA PRO A 5 -4.52 -17.47 12.66
C PRO A 5 -4.55 -16.40 11.56
N LEU A 6 -4.16 -16.80 10.35
CA LEU A 6 -4.25 -15.95 9.17
C LEU A 6 -5.68 -15.91 8.64
N LEU A 7 -6.10 -14.73 8.20
CA LEU A 7 -7.34 -14.50 7.45
C LEU A 7 -7.03 -14.08 6.02
N GLY A 8 -7.84 -14.55 5.08
CA GLY A 8 -7.75 -14.22 3.65
C GLY A 8 -6.88 -15.17 2.83
N ARG A 9 -5.74 -15.63 3.35
CA ARG A 9 -4.82 -16.56 2.68
C ARG A 9 -4.18 -17.54 3.66
N HIS A 10 -3.60 -18.62 3.13
CA HIS A 10 -2.94 -19.64 3.94
C HIS A 10 -1.41 -19.44 4.08
N PHE A 11 -0.78 -18.78 3.12
CA PHE A 11 0.67 -18.58 3.07
C PHE A 11 1.03 -17.09 3.12
N THR A 12 2.27 -16.81 3.51
CA THR A 12 2.80 -15.43 3.59
C THR A 12 4.03 -15.23 2.72
N TRP A 13 4.51 -16.28 2.08
CA TRP A 13 5.66 -16.24 1.20
C TRP A 13 5.43 -17.20 0.03
N CYS A 14 5.83 -16.77 -1.16
CA CYS A 14 5.79 -17.54 -2.40
C CYS A 14 7.18 -17.51 -3.04
N HIS A 15 7.74 -18.68 -3.37
CA HIS A 15 9.02 -18.74 -4.07
C HIS A 15 8.90 -18.09 -5.45
N ALA A 16 9.98 -17.46 -5.92
CA ALA A 16 10.00 -16.74 -7.21
C ALA A 16 9.70 -17.59 -8.46
N ASN A 17 9.62 -18.92 -8.31
CA ASN A 17 9.20 -19.81 -9.39
C ASN A 17 7.71 -20.21 -9.33
N GLY A 18 6.91 -19.65 -8.40
CA GLY A 18 5.48 -19.92 -8.24
C GLY A 18 5.12 -21.30 -7.69
N THR A 19 6.08 -22.22 -7.52
CA THR A 19 5.76 -23.63 -7.22
C THR A 19 5.69 -23.96 -5.74
N THR A 20 6.15 -23.05 -4.87
CA THR A 20 6.29 -23.35 -3.45
C THR A 20 5.86 -22.16 -2.62
N MET A 21 4.99 -22.42 -1.65
CA MET A 21 4.47 -21.42 -0.74
C MET A 21 4.65 -21.87 0.69
N SER A 22 4.88 -20.93 1.60
CA SER A 22 5.04 -21.23 3.02
C SER A 22 4.50 -20.10 3.89
N ARG A 23 4.11 -20.46 5.13
CA ARG A 23 3.78 -19.49 6.19
C ARG A 23 4.98 -19.34 7.10
N ILE A 24 5.80 -18.33 6.80
CA ILE A 24 7.02 -18.02 7.56
C ILE A 24 6.90 -16.72 8.35
N ASP A 25 5.98 -15.84 7.97
CA ASP A 25 5.67 -14.61 8.69
C ASP A 25 4.52 -14.85 9.67
N ARG A 26 4.71 -14.48 10.93
CA ARG A 26 3.75 -14.77 12.01
C ARG A 26 3.64 -13.59 12.97
N VAL A 27 2.47 -13.41 13.57
CA VAL A 27 2.26 -12.47 14.67
C VAL A 27 1.83 -13.27 15.90
N ILE A 28 2.64 -13.17 16.94
CA ILE A 28 2.41 -13.84 18.22
C ILE A 28 2.08 -12.76 19.25
N ILE A 29 0.96 -12.92 19.93
CA ILE A 29 0.47 -11.94 20.93
C ILE A 29 0.46 -12.55 22.33
N SER A 30 0.58 -11.69 23.35
CA SER A 30 0.43 -12.08 24.75
C SER A 30 -1.00 -11.82 25.25
N MET A 31 -1.36 -12.36 26.41
CA MET A 31 -2.68 -12.11 26.99
C MET A 31 -2.80 -10.65 27.44
N GLU A 32 -1.72 -10.12 28.01
CA GLU A 32 -1.59 -8.73 28.45
C GLU A 32 -1.79 -7.75 27.27
N TRP A 33 -1.37 -8.12 26.05
CA TRP A 33 -1.65 -7.31 24.87
C TRP A 33 -3.15 -7.25 24.55
N MET A 34 -3.85 -8.39 24.62
CA MET A 34 -5.30 -8.43 24.37
C MET A 34 -6.09 -7.67 25.44
N GLU A 35 -5.62 -7.66 26.69
CA GLU A 35 -6.24 -6.86 27.75
C GLU A 35 -6.20 -5.36 27.45
N VAL A 36 -5.13 -4.87 26.82
CA VAL A 36 -4.95 -3.45 26.48
C VAL A 36 -5.65 -3.08 25.16
N TRP A 37 -5.56 -3.94 24.14
CA TRP A 37 -5.94 -3.59 22.77
C TRP A 37 -7.18 -4.32 22.25
N GLY A 38 -7.74 -5.22 23.05
CA GLY A 38 -8.91 -6.03 22.73
C GLY A 38 -8.65 -7.13 21.70
N ASP A 39 -9.75 -7.62 21.13
CA ASP A 39 -9.71 -8.65 20.09
C ASP A 39 -8.96 -8.15 18.85
N CYS A 40 -8.21 -9.07 18.24
CA CYS A 40 -7.46 -8.78 17.04
C CYS A 40 -7.55 -9.89 16.00
N THR A 41 -7.31 -9.51 14.74
CA THR A 41 -7.34 -10.37 13.57
C THR A 41 -6.11 -10.08 12.72
N LEU A 42 -5.55 -11.13 12.14
CA LEU A 42 -4.36 -11.04 11.29
C LEU A 42 -4.75 -11.29 9.84
N TRP A 43 -4.67 -10.27 9.00
CA TRP A 43 -5.02 -10.34 7.58
C TRP A 43 -3.77 -10.46 6.73
N VAL A 44 -3.81 -11.36 5.74
CA VAL A 44 -2.79 -11.43 4.69
C VAL A 44 -3.24 -10.53 3.54
N CYS A 45 -2.39 -9.58 3.16
CA CYS A 45 -2.61 -8.74 1.99
C CYS A 45 -2.01 -9.37 0.72
N PRO A 46 -2.52 -9.01 -0.46
CA PRO A 46 -1.89 -9.36 -1.73
C PRO A 46 -0.44 -8.90 -1.75
N ARG A 47 0.46 -9.73 -2.28
CA ARG A 47 1.84 -9.35 -2.54
C ARG A 47 1.93 -8.48 -3.79
N ASP A 48 3.00 -7.70 -3.86
CA ASP A 48 3.35 -6.89 -5.03
C ASP A 48 4.64 -7.45 -5.68
N VAL A 49 5.72 -6.67 -5.67
CA VAL A 49 7.04 -7.07 -6.18
C VAL A 49 7.82 -7.94 -5.18
N SER A 50 7.35 -8.02 -3.94
CA SER A 50 7.91 -8.87 -2.88
C SER A 50 7.47 -10.33 -3.03
N ASP A 51 8.36 -11.26 -2.70
CA ASP A 51 8.05 -12.68 -2.53
C ASP A 51 7.28 -12.96 -1.23
N HIS A 52 7.30 -12.00 -0.28
CA HIS A 52 6.45 -11.99 0.90
C HIS A 52 5.12 -11.23 0.70
N CYS A 53 4.07 -11.72 1.34
CA CYS A 53 2.78 -11.08 1.48
C CYS A 53 2.76 -10.20 2.75
N PRO A 54 2.35 -8.91 2.64
CA PRO A 54 2.23 -8.06 3.82
C PRO A 54 1.18 -8.58 4.81
N LEU A 55 1.47 -8.49 6.11
CA LEU A 55 0.53 -8.84 7.18
C LEU A 55 -0.04 -7.59 7.85
N VAL A 56 -1.36 -7.57 8.05
CA VAL A 56 -2.07 -6.48 8.73
C VAL A 56 -2.76 -7.02 9.98
N LEU A 57 -2.22 -6.66 11.15
CA LEU A 57 -2.88 -6.85 12.43
C LEU A 57 -3.95 -5.76 12.61
N LYS A 58 -5.21 -6.15 12.63
CA LYS A 58 -6.33 -5.28 13.01
C LYS A 58 -6.74 -5.63 14.42
N TYR A 59 -6.73 -4.66 15.31
CA TYR A 59 -7.30 -4.75 16.66
C TYR A 59 -8.47 -3.78 16.76
N ALA A 60 -9.08 -3.63 17.94
CA ALA A 60 -10.24 -2.78 18.20
C ALA A 60 -10.30 -1.54 17.28
N ASN A 61 -11.47 -1.32 16.68
CA ASN A 61 -11.70 -0.42 15.54
C ASN A 61 -11.49 1.06 15.92
N ASN A 62 -10.24 1.45 16.12
CA ASN A 62 -9.85 2.82 16.41
C ASN A 62 -9.87 3.60 15.11
N ASP A 63 -10.77 4.56 15.01
CA ASP A 63 -10.68 5.62 14.01
C ASP A 63 -9.52 6.55 14.40
N TRP A 64 -8.37 6.35 13.74
CA TRP A 64 -7.19 7.22 13.88
C TRP A 64 -7.37 8.59 13.19
N GLY A 65 -8.58 8.87 12.69
CA GLY A 65 -8.92 10.08 11.98
C GLY A 65 -8.52 10.03 10.50
N PRO A 66 -8.60 11.19 9.83
CA PRO A 66 -8.31 11.28 8.40
C PRO A 66 -6.88 10.85 8.08
N LYS A 67 -6.71 10.03 7.02
CA LYS A 67 -5.38 9.65 6.53
C LYS A 67 -4.53 10.91 6.27
N PRO A 68 -3.32 11.00 6.85
CA PRO A 68 -2.45 12.15 6.63
C PRO A 68 -2.04 12.21 5.16
N PHE A 69 -1.77 13.43 4.69
CA PHE A 69 -1.15 13.61 3.38
C PHE A 69 0.29 13.12 3.43
N ARG A 70 0.69 12.34 2.42
CA ARG A 70 2.07 11.91 2.23
C ARG A 70 2.61 12.54 0.96
N PHE A 71 3.79 13.13 1.07
CA PHE A 71 4.55 13.63 -0.06
C PHE A 71 5.36 12.47 -0.65
N ASN A 72 5.28 12.26 -1.97
CA ASN A 72 6.09 11.25 -2.63
C ASN A 72 7.39 11.84 -3.13
N ASN A 73 8.53 11.29 -2.68
CA ASN A 73 9.85 11.84 -3.00
C ASN A 73 10.14 11.83 -4.51
N TYR A 74 9.65 10.84 -5.26
CA TYR A 74 9.85 10.77 -6.71
C TYR A 74 9.19 11.93 -7.46
N TRP A 75 8.28 12.68 -6.83
CA TRP A 75 7.75 13.91 -7.44
C TRP A 75 8.85 14.93 -7.69
N ILE A 76 9.87 15.00 -6.82
CA ILE A 76 10.97 15.97 -6.93
C ILE A 76 11.73 15.79 -8.25
N ASP A 77 11.89 14.55 -8.69
CA ASP A 77 12.61 14.19 -9.92
C ASP A 77 11.77 14.41 -11.19
N HIS A 78 10.46 14.65 -11.04
CA HIS A 78 9.59 14.87 -12.19
C HIS A 78 9.83 16.26 -12.79
N LYS A 79 10.10 16.30 -14.10
CA LYS A 79 10.45 17.52 -14.85
C LYS A 79 9.50 18.72 -14.67
N PHE A 80 8.22 18.47 -14.35
CA PHE A 80 7.21 19.52 -14.16
C PHE A 80 6.94 19.87 -12.69
N PHE A 81 7.50 19.14 -11.72
CA PHE A 81 7.16 19.32 -10.31
C PHE A 81 7.44 20.75 -9.83
N LYS A 82 8.64 21.28 -10.12
CA LYS A 82 9.00 22.66 -9.74
C LYS A 82 7.98 23.67 -10.28
N LYS A 83 7.59 23.52 -11.55
CA LYS A 83 6.59 24.39 -12.18
C LYS A 83 5.23 24.28 -11.48
N VAL A 84 4.77 23.07 -11.15
CA VAL A 84 3.51 22.86 -10.41
C VAL A 84 3.52 23.57 -9.06
N VAL A 85 4.62 23.49 -8.32
CA VAL A 85 4.78 24.18 -7.04
C VAL A 85 4.75 25.69 -7.22
N GLU A 86 5.53 26.23 -8.16
CA GLU A 86 5.59 27.67 -8.43
C GLU A 86 4.25 28.25 -8.88
N ASP A 87 3.59 27.59 -9.84
CA ASP A 87 2.28 27.98 -10.35
C ASP A 87 1.23 27.94 -9.22
N SER A 88 1.24 26.88 -8.40
CA SER A 88 0.35 26.77 -7.23
C SER A 88 0.61 27.88 -6.21
N TRP A 89 1.87 28.27 -6.01
CA TRP A 89 2.22 29.27 -4.99
C TRP A 89 1.83 30.68 -5.44
N ARG A 90 2.02 30.98 -6.74
CA ARG A 90 1.66 32.26 -7.36
C ARG A 90 0.16 32.46 -7.51
N ALA A 91 -0.59 31.39 -7.78
CA ALA A 91 -2.05 31.44 -7.92
C ALA A 91 -2.79 31.67 -6.59
N GLN A 92 -2.09 31.57 -5.45
CA GLN A 92 -2.69 31.74 -4.13
C GLN A 92 -2.47 33.15 -3.58
N GLU A 93 -3.57 33.90 -3.48
CA GLU A 93 -3.65 35.18 -2.79
C GLU A 93 -4.16 34.96 -1.36
N VAL A 94 -3.24 35.03 -0.39
CA VAL A 94 -3.55 34.87 1.03
C VAL A 94 -2.89 35.99 1.81
N SER A 95 -3.66 36.66 2.66
CA SER A 95 -3.21 37.77 3.51
C SER A 95 -3.40 37.44 4.99
N GLY A 96 -2.54 37.99 5.85
CA GLY A 96 -2.59 37.81 7.30
C GLY A 96 -1.19 37.72 7.90
N TRP A 97 -1.09 37.29 9.15
CA TRP A 97 0.20 36.96 9.76
C TRP A 97 0.92 35.83 9.01
N MET A 98 2.25 35.89 8.96
CA MET A 98 3.07 35.06 8.09
C MET A 98 2.88 33.55 8.30
N ALA A 99 2.63 33.11 9.54
CA ALA A 99 2.40 31.70 9.84
C ALA A 99 1.13 31.16 9.17
N PHE A 100 0.04 31.93 9.16
CA PHE A 100 -1.19 31.55 8.47
C PHE A 100 -1.05 31.60 6.96
N VAL A 101 -0.38 32.63 6.43
CA VAL A 101 -0.10 32.70 4.99
C VAL A 101 0.66 31.44 4.54
N LEU A 102 1.66 31.02 5.31
CA LEU A 102 2.42 29.80 5.03
C LEU A 102 1.53 28.54 5.13
N GLN A 103 0.77 28.40 6.23
CA GLN A 103 -0.13 27.26 6.44
C GLN A 103 -1.14 27.10 5.29
N GLU A 104 -1.77 28.19 4.91
CA GLU A 104 -2.76 28.22 3.83
C GLU A 104 -2.14 27.90 2.47
N LYS A 105 -0.95 28.45 2.19
CA LYS A 105 -0.23 28.15 0.94
C LYS A 105 0.18 26.69 0.85
N LEU A 106 0.64 26.09 1.95
CA LEU A 106 0.95 24.66 2.03
C LEU A 106 -0.31 23.80 1.89
N ARG A 107 -1.44 24.25 2.46
CA ARG A 107 -2.73 23.57 2.34
C ARG A 107 -3.22 23.57 0.89
N GLY A 108 -3.15 24.70 0.19
CA GLY A 108 -3.50 24.77 -1.24
C GLY A 108 -2.55 23.94 -2.10
N LEU A 109 -1.25 24.01 -1.83
CA LEU A 109 -0.24 23.20 -2.53
C LEU A 109 -0.53 21.69 -2.36
N LYS A 110 -0.89 21.24 -1.16
CA LYS A 110 -1.29 19.85 -0.91
C LYS A 110 -2.42 19.38 -1.84
N PHE A 111 -3.47 20.18 -2.02
CA PHE A 111 -4.56 19.80 -2.94
C PHE A 111 -4.10 19.79 -4.39
N ARG A 112 -3.35 20.82 -4.81
CA ARG A 112 -2.77 20.89 -6.16
C ARG A 112 -1.91 19.68 -6.48
N LEU A 113 -1.05 19.26 -5.55
CA LEU A 113 -0.18 18.09 -5.71
C LEU A 113 -0.98 16.79 -5.79
N LYS A 114 -2.06 16.65 -5.03
CA LYS A 114 -2.95 15.48 -5.13
C LYS A 114 -3.58 15.36 -6.51
N ASP A 115 -4.14 16.45 -7.02
CA ASP A 115 -4.79 16.47 -8.33
C ASP A 115 -3.78 16.22 -9.45
N TRP A 116 -2.65 16.92 -9.39
CA TRP A 116 -1.55 16.74 -10.34
C TRP A 116 -1.00 15.31 -10.31
N SER A 117 -0.74 14.74 -9.13
CA SER A 117 -0.25 13.36 -9.01
C SER A 117 -1.23 12.36 -9.60
N LYS A 118 -2.54 12.56 -9.40
CA LYS A 118 -3.57 11.69 -9.99
C LYS A 118 -3.58 11.77 -11.52
N ILE A 119 -3.37 12.96 -12.08
CA ILE A 119 -3.34 13.17 -13.54
C ILE A 119 -2.07 12.54 -14.15
N GLU A 120 -0.90 12.81 -13.57
CA GLU A 120 0.37 12.34 -14.13
C GLU A 120 0.62 10.84 -13.89
N PHE A 121 0.31 10.34 -12.69
CA PHE A 121 0.68 8.98 -12.27
C PHE A 121 -0.52 8.03 -12.13
N GLY A 122 -1.76 8.52 -12.19
CA GLY A 122 -2.94 7.71 -11.89
C GLY A 122 -3.16 6.53 -12.84
N SER A 123 -2.79 6.65 -14.12
CA SER A 123 -2.83 5.53 -15.07
C SER A 123 -1.82 4.44 -14.73
N MET A 124 -0.62 4.83 -14.30
CA MET A 124 0.42 3.91 -13.83
C MET A 124 0.02 3.22 -12.53
N GLU A 125 -0.52 3.98 -11.56
CA GLU A 125 -1.05 3.42 -10.31
C GLU A 125 -2.19 2.43 -10.58
N SER A 126 -3.08 2.74 -11.53
CA SER A 126 -4.17 1.84 -11.93
C SER A 126 -3.66 0.55 -12.56
N ARG A 127 -2.63 0.65 -13.42
CA ARG A 127 -1.98 -0.53 -14.01
C ARG A 127 -1.28 -1.38 -12.95
N SER A 128 -0.58 -0.75 -12.01
CA SER A 128 0.06 -1.43 -10.89
C SER A 128 -0.97 -2.17 -10.03
N LYS A 129 -2.10 -1.53 -9.74
CA LYS A 129 -3.20 -2.15 -8.98
C LYS A 129 -3.76 -3.37 -9.69
N LYS A 130 -3.96 -3.28 -11.01
CA LYS A 130 -4.44 -4.41 -11.81
C LYS A 130 -3.45 -5.58 -11.80
N LEU A 131 -2.15 -5.31 -11.95
CA LEU A 131 -1.13 -6.36 -11.90
C LEU A 131 -1.10 -7.07 -10.53
N VAL A 132 -1.27 -6.32 -9.44
CA VAL A 132 -1.38 -6.91 -8.08
C VAL A 132 -2.65 -7.77 -7.95
N GLU A 133 -3.77 -7.36 -8.54
CA GLU A 133 -5.01 -8.16 -8.57
C GLU A 133 -4.84 -9.44 -9.40
N ASP A 134 -4.19 -9.35 -10.56
CA ASP A 134 -3.91 -10.50 -11.42
C ASP A 134 -2.97 -11.51 -10.69
N ILE A 135 -1.93 -11.02 -10.01
CA ILE A 135 -1.05 -11.86 -9.15
C ILE A 135 -1.85 -12.51 -8.03
N GLN A 136 -2.72 -11.76 -7.37
CA GLN A 136 -3.56 -12.29 -6.30
C GLN A 136 -4.46 -13.44 -6.77
N GLU A 137 -5.02 -13.35 -7.98
CA GLU A 137 -5.85 -14.40 -8.54
C GLU A 137 -5.05 -15.69 -8.77
N LEU A 138 -3.85 -15.58 -9.36
CA LEU A 138 -2.96 -16.73 -9.59
C LEU A 138 -2.53 -17.38 -8.27
N ASP A 139 -2.10 -16.56 -7.31
CA ASP A 139 -1.73 -17.00 -5.97
C ASP A 139 -2.87 -17.82 -5.32
N LEU A 140 -4.10 -17.29 -5.28
CA LEU A 140 -5.25 -17.97 -4.67
C LEU A 140 -5.59 -19.30 -5.38
N ARG A 141 -5.42 -19.37 -6.69
CA ARG A 141 -5.60 -20.60 -7.46
C ARG A 141 -4.51 -21.62 -7.11
N GLY A 142 -3.25 -21.19 -7.02
CA GLY A 142 -2.14 -22.01 -6.57
C GLY A 142 -2.34 -22.58 -5.17
N GLU A 143 -2.92 -21.80 -4.24
CA GLU A 143 -3.20 -22.26 -2.87
C GLU A 143 -4.24 -23.39 -2.81
N THR A 144 -5.19 -23.40 -3.75
CA THR A 144 -6.37 -24.29 -3.67
C THR A 144 -6.25 -25.52 -4.56
N MET A 145 -5.69 -25.37 -5.77
CA MET A 145 -5.74 -26.40 -6.83
C MET A 145 -4.36 -26.74 -7.41
N GLY A 146 -3.32 -25.98 -7.09
CA GLY A 146 -2.04 -25.99 -7.82
C GLY A 146 -2.14 -25.31 -9.18
N LEU A 147 -1.03 -24.76 -9.68
CA LEU A 147 -0.95 -24.10 -10.99
C LEU A 147 -0.41 -25.06 -12.05
N ASP A 148 -0.87 -24.93 -13.30
CA ASP A 148 -0.26 -25.62 -14.44
C ASP A 148 1.03 -24.92 -14.93
N THR A 149 1.76 -25.54 -15.86
CA THR A 149 3.05 -25.03 -16.34
C THR A 149 2.98 -23.68 -17.06
N GLN A 150 1.89 -23.40 -17.79
CA GLN A 150 1.67 -22.11 -18.45
C GLN A 150 1.31 -21.01 -17.44
N GLU A 151 0.55 -21.36 -16.41
CA GLU A 151 0.16 -20.39 -15.36
C GLU A 151 1.32 -20.00 -14.47
N VAL A 152 2.24 -20.93 -14.20
CA VAL A 152 3.52 -20.64 -13.53
C VAL A 152 4.36 -19.67 -14.34
N GLU A 153 4.45 -19.83 -15.67
CA GLU A 153 5.19 -18.88 -16.51
C GLU A 153 4.59 -17.46 -16.45
N ILE A 154 3.25 -17.35 -16.40
CA ILE A 154 2.54 -16.08 -16.29
C ILE A 154 2.74 -15.45 -14.90
N GLU A 155 2.79 -16.24 -13.82
CA GLU A 155 3.06 -15.75 -12.46
C GLU A 155 4.50 -15.25 -12.29
N VAL A 156 5.46 -15.92 -12.94
CA VAL A 156 6.89 -15.59 -12.86
C VAL A 156 7.26 -14.41 -13.76
N ALA A 157 6.57 -14.22 -14.88
CA ALA A 157 6.81 -13.13 -15.84
C ALA A 157 6.73 -11.68 -15.28
N PRO A 158 5.75 -11.29 -14.42
CA PRO A 158 5.67 -9.94 -13.86
C PRO A 158 6.73 -9.65 -12.80
N SER A 159 7.51 -10.65 -12.38
CA SER A 159 8.55 -10.55 -11.35
C SER A 159 9.94 -10.16 -11.89
N ARG A 160 10.07 -9.94 -13.21
CA ARG A 160 11.30 -9.51 -13.91
C ARG A 160 11.15 -8.11 -14.48
#